data_AF-A0A510G669-F1
#
_entry.id   AF-A0A510G669-F1
#
_cell.length_a   1.000
_cell.length_b   1.000
_cell.length_c   1.000
_cell.angle_alpha   90.00
_cell.angle_beta   90.00
_cell.angle_gamma   90.00
#
_symmetry.space_group_name_H-M   'P 1'
#
loop_
_entity.id
_entity.type
_entity.pdbx_description
1 polymer ?
#
loop_
_entity_poly.entity_id
_entity_poly.type
_entity_poly.pdbx_seq_one_letter_code
_entity_poly.pdbx_strand_id
1 'polypeptide(L)'
;MEILSSYVNKLIVTKLSSIGCYAVGISGKDANLLQAKKSKLSHRKIVNHDVINVGFLSKPIMINLEILLNFEDNNIIPVIAPFANDDQEKTHLLNVNLTVATIASALSAEHLILPYEILQVSERRFHII
;
A
#
# COMPACT_ATOMS: atom_id res chain seq x y z
N MET A 1 -13.89 -6.24 1.26
CA MET A 1 -12.53 -5.92 0.77
C MET A 1 -11.51 -5.95 1.91
N GLU A 2 -11.81 -5.32 3.05
CA GLU A 2 -10.94 -5.35 4.24
C GLU A 2 -10.69 -6.77 4.79
N ILE A 3 -11.73 -7.63 4.84
CA ILE A 3 -11.61 -9.04 5.25
C ILE A 3 -10.61 -9.81 4.36
N LEU A 4 -10.69 -9.64 3.03
CA LEU A 4 -9.78 -10.31 2.09
C LEU A 4 -8.35 -9.83 2.27
N SER A 5 -8.16 -8.53 2.50
CA SER A 5 -6.82 -7.97 2.69
C SER A 5 -6.22 -8.36 4.03
N SER A 6 -7.03 -8.45 5.09
CA SER A 6 -6.62 -9.01 6.38
C SER A 6 -6.21 -10.48 6.23
N TYR A 7 -7.00 -11.28 5.52
CA TYR A 7 -6.64 -12.67 5.23
C TYR A 7 -5.32 -12.79 4.47
N VAL A 8 -5.14 -12.04 3.38
CA VAL A 8 -3.89 -12.04 2.59
C VAL A 8 -2.70 -11.57 3.42
N ASN A 9 -2.85 -10.50 4.21
CA ASN A 9 -1.82 -9.99 5.11
C ASN A 9 -1.35 -11.10 6.07
N LYS A 10 -2.30 -11.78 6.74
CA LYS A 10 -1.97 -12.86 7.66
C LYS A 10 -1.42 -14.11 6.96
N LEU A 11 -1.88 -14.41 5.75
CA LEU A 11 -1.32 -15.52 4.96
C LEU A 11 0.17 -15.30 4.63
N ILE A 12 0.56 -14.07 4.27
CA ILE A 12 1.96 -13.72 4.00
C ILE A 12 2.80 -13.85 5.28
N VAL A 13 2.30 -13.30 6.40
CA VAL A 13 2.96 -13.42 7.71
C VAL A 13 3.19 -14.89 8.07
N THR A 14 2.16 -15.73 7.97
CA THR A 14 2.27 -17.17 8.27
C THR A 14 3.33 -17.84 7.40
N LYS A 15 3.41 -17.52 6.10
CA LYS A 15 4.45 -18.07 5.21
C LYS A 15 5.85 -17.63 5.62
N LEU A 16 6.06 -16.35 5.90
CA LEU A 16 7.36 -15.84 6.36
C LEU A 16 7.76 -16.48 7.70
N SER A 17 6.84 -16.56 8.66
CA SER A 17 7.10 -17.21 9.94
C SER A 17 7.41 -18.70 9.79
N SER A 18 6.79 -19.40 8.83
CA SER A 18 7.06 -20.83 8.59
C SER A 18 8.48 -21.12 8.10
N ILE A 19 9.18 -20.13 7.54
CA ILE A 19 10.58 -20.24 7.11
C ILE A 19 11.57 -19.61 8.11
N GLY A 20 11.12 -19.32 9.33
CA GLY A 20 11.96 -18.82 10.42
C GLY A 20 12.10 -17.30 10.51
N CYS A 21 11.38 -16.53 9.69
CA CYS A 21 11.40 -15.07 9.79
C CYS A 21 10.50 -14.56 10.93
N TYR A 22 10.95 -13.54 11.64
CA TYR A 22 10.12 -12.79 12.59
C TYR A 22 9.26 -11.79 11.82
N ALA A 23 8.09 -12.20 11.34
CA ALA A 23 7.19 -11.34 10.57
C ALA A 23 5.99 -10.86 11.39
N VAL A 24 5.60 -9.60 11.22
CA VAL A 24 4.43 -9.00 11.89
C VAL A 24 3.54 -8.32 10.86
N GLY A 25 2.26 -8.70 10.85
CA GLY A 25 1.27 -8.12 9.95
C GLY A 25 0.59 -6.91 10.57
N ILE A 26 0.80 -5.73 9.97
CA ILE A 26 0.22 -4.45 10.36
C ILE A 26 -0.51 -3.82 9.15
N SER A 27 -1.14 -2.68 9.38
CA SER A 27 -1.75 -1.80 8.38
C SER A 27 -1.27 -0.36 8.61
N GLY A 28 -1.57 0.53 7.67
CA GLY A 28 -1.32 1.97 7.86
C GLY A 28 -2.05 2.58 9.06
N LYS A 29 -3.09 1.93 9.60
CA LYS A 29 -3.80 2.39 10.81
C LYS A 29 -3.00 2.15 12.09
N ASP A 30 -2.18 1.11 12.11
CA ASP A 30 -1.48 0.69 13.31
C ASP A 30 -0.37 1.69 13.65
N ALA A 31 -0.35 2.16 14.90
CA ALA A 31 0.56 3.21 15.38
C ALA A 31 0.54 4.51 14.54
N ASN A 32 -0.57 4.79 13.85
CA ASN A 32 -0.69 5.91 12.90
C ASN A 32 0.40 5.88 11.82
N LEU A 33 0.81 4.68 11.38
CA LEU A 33 1.85 4.48 10.38
C LEU A 33 1.57 5.29 9.10
N LEU A 34 0.33 5.35 8.63
CA LEU A 34 -0.08 6.13 7.47
C LEU A 34 -1.37 6.90 7.77
N GLN A 35 -1.47 8.13 7.26
CA GLN A 35 -2.73 8.86 7.23
C GLN A 35 -3.23 9.01 5.79
N ALA A 36 -4.50 8.67 5.56
CA ALA A 36 -5.15 8.83 4.27
C ALA A 36 -5.60 10.28 4.08
N LYS A 37 -5.42 10.81 2.87
CA LYS A 37 -6.16 11.98 2.40
C LYS A 37 -6.96 11.62 1.17
N LYS A 38 -8.24 11.96 1.20
CA LYS A 38 -9.08 11.86 0.03
C LYS A 38 -8.60 12.88 -1.02
N SER A 39 -8.13 12.41 -2.16
CA SER A 39 -7.74 13.29 -3.26
C SER A 39 -8.99 14.01 -3.79
N LYS A 40 -9.01 15.35 -3.75
CA LYS A 40 -10.07 16.17 -4.37
C LYS A 40 -9.99 16.21 -5.90
N LEU A 41 -9.02 15.53 -6.52
CA LEU A 41 -8.88 15.47 -7.97
C LEU A 41 -9.94 14.55 -8.57
N SER A 42 -11.17 15.05 -8.73
CA SER A 42 -12.13 14.48 -9.66
C SER A 42 -11.62 14.72 -11.09
N HIS A 43 -10.81 13.80 -11.61
CA HIS A 43 -10.62 13.74 -13.06
C HIS A 43 -11.91 13.16 -13.65
N ARG A 44 -12.79 14.03 -14.15
CA ARG A 44 -13.85 13.61 -15.07
C ARG A 44 -13.16 13.18 -16.37
N LYS A 45 -13.03 11.88 -16.57
CA LYS A 45 -12.59 11.35 -17.87
C LYS A 45 -13.85 11.11 -18.70
N ILE A 46 -14.02 11.88 -19.77
CA ILE A 46 -15.04 11.59 -20.77
C ILE A 46 -14.48 10.45 -21.61
N VAL A 47 -15.13 9.29 -21.54
CA VAL A 47 -14.85 8.17 -22.44
C VAL A 47 -16.18 7.88 -23.13
N ASN A 48 -16.23 8.02 -24.45
CA ASN A 48 -17.43 7.75 -25.26
C ASN A 48 -18.70 8.50 -24.80
N HIS A 49 -18.59 9.81 -24.52
CA HIS A 49 -19.71 10.67 -24.05
C HIS A 49 -20.27 10.36 -22.66
N ASP A 50 -19.76 9.32 -21.99
CA ASP A 50 -20.08 9.04 -20.59
C ASP A 50 -19.05 9.67 -19.65
N VAL A 51 -19.56 10.38 -18.63
CA VAL A 51 -18.74 10.88 -17.53
C VAL A 51 -18.49 9.72 -16.57
N ILE A 52 -17.35 9.06 -16.72
CA ILE A 52 -16.92 8.03 -15.77
C ILE A 52 -16.28 8.73 -14.57
N ASN A 53 -16.88 8.58 -13.39
CA ASN A 53 -16.23 8.94 -12.13
C ASN A 53 -15.09 7.95 -11.87
N VAL A 54 -13.87 8.32 -12.27
CA VAL A 54 -12.66 7.60 -11.89
C VAL A 54 -12.56 7.73 -10.37
N GLY A 55 -12.76 6.62 -9.66
CA GLY A 55 -12.91 6.59 -8.21
C GLY A 55 -11.82 7.36 -7.47
N PHE A 56 -12.20 7.95 -6.33
CA PHE A 56 -11.29 8.67 -5.45
C PHE A 56 -10.19 7.73 -4.95
N LEU A 57 -8.98 7.83 -5.50
CA LEU A 57 -7.81 7.16 -4.93
C LEU A 57 -7.33 7.97 -3.71
N SER A 58 -7.44 7.38 -2.52
CA SER A 58 -6.85 7.94 -1.31
C SER A 58 -5.32 7.78 -1.38
N LYS A 59 -4.62 8.82 -0.95
CA LYS A 59 -3.15 8.89 -0.96
C LYS A 59 -2.63 9.01 0.48
N PRO A 60 -1.47 8.44 0.82
CA PRO A 60 -0.81 8.74 2.07
C PRO A 60 -0.38 10.22 2.07
N ILE A 61 -0.58 10.92 3.19
CA ILE A 61 -0.11 12.30 3.37
C ILE A 61 0.88 12.48 4.50
N MET A 62 0.92 11.50 5.40
CA MET A 62 1.82 11.47 6.54
C MET A 62 2.19 10.01 6.77
N ILE A 63 3.45 9.82 7.17
CA ILE A 63 3.99 8.53 7.55
C ILE A 63 4.66 8.67 8.93
N ASN A 64 4.32 7.78 9.86
CA ASN A 64 5.02 7.64 11.13
C ASN A 64 6.02 6.47 11.03
N LEU A 65 7.31 6.78 11.00
CA LEU A 65 8.36 5.77 10.82
C LEU A 65 8.74 5.04 12.11
N GLU A 66 8.35 5.54 13.28
CA GLU A 66 8.82 5.04 14.58
C GLU A 66 8.63 3.52 14.71
N ILE A 67 7.46 3.01 14.33
CA ILE A 67 7.17 1.57 14.37
C ILE A 67 8.03 0.76 13.39
N LEU A 68 8.35 1.31 12.21
CA LEU A 68 9.16 0.62 11.22
C LEU A 68 10.63 0.58 11.63
N LEU A 69 11.15 1.67 12.20
CA LEU A 69 12.51 1.73 12.74
C LEU A 69 12.67 0.76 13.93
N ASN A 70 11.67 0.70 14.83
CA ASN A 70 11.68 -0.28 15.91
C ASN A 70 11.69 -1.72 15.39
N PHE A 71 10.98 -2.01 14.30
CA PHE A 71 11.01 -3.34 13.69
C PHE A 71 12.36 -3.66 13.06
N GLU A 72 12.97 -2.69 12.37
CA GLU A 72 14.31 -2.81 11.81
C GLU A 72 15.34 -3.14 12.90
N ASP A 73 15.35 -2.38 14.00
CA ASP A 73 16.25 -2.60 15.15
C ASP A 73 16.11 -4.00 15.78
N ASN A 74 14.94 -4.64 15.63
CA ASN A 74 14.63 -5.95 16.20
C ASN A 74 14.64 -7.08 15.16
N ASN A 75 15.10 -6.83 13.92
CA ASN A 75 15.07 -7.79 12.81
C ASN A 75 13.67 -8.37 12.53
N ILE A 76 12.64 -7.53 12.69
CA ILE A 76 11.25 -7.88 12.40
C ILE A 76 10.91 -7.44 10.99
N ILE A 77 10.27 -8.32 10.22
CA ILE A 77 9.79 -8.05 8.87
C ILE A 77 8.34 -7.53 8.93
N PRO A 78 8.08 -6.24 8.68
CA PRO A 78 6.72 -5.73 8.58
C PRO A 78 6.03 -6.24 7.30
N VAL A 79 4.82 -6.76 7.45
CA VAL A 79 3.89 -7.02 6.35
C VAL A 79 2.76 -6.00 6.44
N ILE A 80 2.78 -4.98 5.59
CA ILE A 80 1.91 -3.80 5.71
C ILE A 80 0.72 -3.91 4.76
N ALA A 81 -0.50 -3.90 5.30
CA ALA A 81 -1.72 -3.76 4.52
C ALA A 81 -1.99 -2.28 4.17
N PRO A 82 -2.37 -1.93 2.93
CA PRO A 82 -2.44 -0.55 2.43
C PRO A 82 -3.73 0.18 2.85
N PHE A 83 -4.11 0.09 4.12
CA PHE A 83 -5.27 0.79 4.68
C PHE A 83 -4.84 1.84 5.68
N ALA A 84 -5.49 3.00 5.66
CA ALA A 84 -5.26 4.07 6.62
C ALA A 84 -6.56 4.80 6.91
N ASN A 85 -6.63 5.44 8.08
CA ASN A 85 -7.72 6.35 8.42
C ASN A 85 -7.47 7.74 7.83
N ASP A 86 -8.54 8.42 7.43
CA ASP A 86 -8.49 9.87 7.17
C ASP A 86 -8.65 10.68 8.46
N ASP A 87 -8.74 12.00 8.34
CA ASP A 87 -8.95 12.94 9.44
C ASP A 87 -10.30 12.80 10.16
N GLN A 88 -11.21 12.00 9.61
CA GLN A 88 -12.54 11.71 10.15
C GLN A 88 -12.64 10.26 10.64
N GLU A 89 -11.50 9.60 10.89
CA GLU A 89 -11.40 8.19 11.32
C GLU A 89 -12.03 7.18 10.35
N LYS A 90 -12.22 7.56 9.09
CA LYS A 90 -12.73 6.65 8.07
C LYS A 90 -11.59 5.89 7.42
N THR A 91 -11.70 4.56 7.39
CA THR A 91 -10.71 3.71 6.70
C THR A 91 -10.84 3.82 5.17
N HIS A 92 -9.69 3.95 4.50
CA HIS A 92 -9.56 3.93 3.04
C HIS A 92 -8.51 2.95 2.60
N LEU A 93 -8.74 2.32 1.44
CA LEU A 93 -7.69 1.66 0.67
C LEU A 93 -6.82 2.73 0.00
N LEU A 94 -5.51 2.67 0.21
CA LEU A 94 -4.55 3.57 -0.38
C LEU A 94 -4.09 3.09 -1.76
N ASN A 95 -3.63 4.02 -2.58
CA ASN A 95 -2.88 3.68 -3.78
C ASN A 95 -1.57 2.96 -3.39
N VAL A 96 -1.44 1.68 -3.73
CA VAL A 96 -0.31 0.83 -3.30
C VAL A 96 1.03 1.35 -3.81
N ASN A 97 1.15 1.67 -5.10
CA ASN A 97 2.41 2.16 -5.68
C ASN A 97 2.88 3.45 -5.01
N LEU A 98 1.95 4.39 -4.80
CA LEU A 98 2.28 5.63 -4.09
C LEU A 98 2.63 5.36 -2.62
N THR A 99 1.94 4.43 -1.98
CA THR A 99 2.18 4.06 -0.58
C THR A 99 3.58 3.50 -0.40
N VAL A 100 3.95 2.53 -1.23
CA VAL A 100 5.26 1.90 -1.21
C VAL A 100 6.36 2.91 -1.54
N ALA A 101 6.18 3.76 -2.54
CA ALA A 101 7.13 4.83 -2.86
C ALA A 101 7.29 5.84 -1.71
N THR A 102 6.19 6.19 -1.03
CA THR A 102 6.22 7.11 0.12
C THR A 102 6.99 6.50 1.29
N ILE A 103 6.73 5.22 1.61
CA ILE A 103 7.44 4.50 2.68
C ILE A 103 8.93 4.39 2.35
N ALA A 104 9.27 3.94 1.14
CA ALA A 104 10.67 3.80 0.72
C ALA A 104 11.42 5.13 0.75
N SER A 105 10.81 6.21 0.25
CA SER A 105 11.40 7.54 0.30
C SER A 105 11.60 8.03 1.74
N ALA A 106 10.66 7.76 2.64
CA ALA A 106 10.74 8.19 4.03
C ALA A 106 11.81 7.41 4.82
N LEU A 107 11.98 6.12 4.53
CA LEU A 107 13.05 5.28 5.10
C LEU A 107 14.42 5.53 4.44
N SER A 108 14.50 6.34 3.38
CA SER A 108 15.72 6.45 2.54
C SER A 108 16.20 5.07 2.06
N ALA A 109 15.27 4.19 1.68
CA ALA A 109 15.57 2.83 1.28
C ALA A 109 16.49 2.79 0.06
N GLU A 110 17.53 1.96 0.12
CA GLU A 110 18.49 1.77 -0.98
C GLU A 110 17.84 1.09 -2.19
N HIS A 111 16.88 0.20 -1.92
CA HIS A 111 16.19 -0.58 -2.95
C HIS A 111 14.68 -0.58 -2.75
N LEU A 112 13.95 -0.43 -3.86
CA LEU A 112 12.51 -0.58 -3.91
C LEU A 112 12.16 -1.64 -4.95
N ILE A 113 11.55 -2.74 -4.50
CA ILE A 113 11.10 -3.82 -5.37
C ILE A 113 9.58 -3.77 -5.44
N LEU A 114 9.05 -3.54 -6.64
CA LEU A 114 7.61 -3.61 -6.90
C LEU A 114 7.31 -4.91 -7.65
N PRO A 115 6.44 -5.79 -7.13
CA PRO A 115 5.95 -6.90 -7.94
C PRO A 115 5.12 -6.31 -9.08
N TYR A 116 5.51 -6.59 -10.32
CA TYR A 116 4.74 -6.24 -11.50
C TYR A 116 3.42 -7.02 -11.47
N GLU A 117 2.28 -6.33 -11.42
CA GLU A 117 1.10 -6.91 -12.06
C GLU A 117 1.43 -6.98 -13.55
N ILE A 118 1.53 -8.20 -14.08
CA ILE A 118 1.47 -8.38 -15.53
C ILE A 118 0.08 -7.87 -15.91
N LEU A 119 0.01 -6.61 -16.35
CA LEU A 119 -1.10 -6.13 -17.15
C LEU A 119 -1.21 -7.15 -18.29
N GLN A 120 -2.32 -7.89 -18.36
CA GLN A 120 -2.66 -8.59 -19.60
C GLN A 120 -2.82 -7.50 -20.66
N VAL A 121 -1.73 -7.20 -21.35
CA VAL A 121 -1.73 -6.39 -22.55
C VAL A 121 -2.40 -7.27 -23.59
N SER A 122 -3.69 -6.99 -23.81
CA SER A 122 -4.32 -7.20 -25.12
C SER A 122 -3.33 -6.73 -26.18
N GLU A 123 -2.85 -7.70 -26.96
CA GLU A 123 -1.72 -7.67 -27.88
C GLU A 123 -1.10 -6.30 -28.20
N ARG A 124 0.08 -6.03 -27.64
CA ARG A 124 1.32 -5.83 -28.39
C ARG A 124 2.51 -5.69 -27.42
N ARG A 125 3.49 -6.56 -27.67
CA ARG A 125 4.77 -6.75 -26.98
C ARG A 125 5.46 -5.44 -26.64
N PHE A 126 5.96 -5.29 -25.41
CA PHE A 126 7.38 -5.20 -25.05
C PHE A 126 7.48 -5.27 -23.51
N HIS A 127 8.33 -6.16 -22.98
CA HIS A 127 8.68 -6.20 -21.57
C HIS A 127 9.91 -5.31 -21.35
N ILE A 128 9.80 -4.36 -20.43
CA ILE A 128 10.95 -3.70 -19.82
C ILE A 128 10.81 -3.98 -18.32
N ILE A 129 11.88 -4.54 -17.76
CA ILE A 129 12.02 -4.88 -16.34
C ILE A 129 12.00 -3.61 -15.51
#